data_AF-A0AAU1EWH9-F1
#
_entry.id   AF-A0AAU1EWH9-F1
#
_cell.length_a   1.000
_cell.length_b   1.000
_cell.length_c   1.000
_cell.angle_alpha   90.00
_cell.angle_beta   90.00
_cell.angle_gamma   90.00
#
_symmetry.space_group_name_H-M   'P 1'
#
loop_
_entity.id
_entity.type
_entity.pdbx_description
1 polymer ?
#
loop_
_entity_poly.entity_id
_entity_poly.type
_entity_poly.pdbx_seq_one_letter_code
_entity_poly.pdbx_strand_id
1 'polypeptide(L)'
;MGAILLALALAALAWIFVVADLLRRHRPAWHWYVTGYPLTVWRVLFTWRRVAMLNDLAVSRRPPRGLLGDVVVKGDPLRPVAPRISFPRATRMGLTAVVRLHAGQTPATYMKAADALVHAWKVHAVRVTSPERGLVLLTATASDPLERPGLATAPTALLSALIGALESGGAWVMDLRMVPHWLIAGATRSGKSTLLARLITQLAPQPVALIGIDCKGGMELGLFADRLSALTTCRREAVAVLSALVVDMQDRMRACRAAGARSIWELPDKLRPVPVVVIVDELAELYLSDGRRESKAEAEQCSTLLLRLAQLGAALGLHLVVAGQRVGSDLGPGVTALRAQLGGRICHRVNDPGTAEMTLGDLNKDAVAVAQSITAQERGVAVCTGPDGGWSRARSHLTTTEDAMANARKHSALTPALPAIDRALVALEGEDK
;
A
#
# COMPACT_ATOMS: atom_id res chain seq x y z
N MET A 1 -12.51 49.92 34.26
CA MET A 1 -12.40 49.66 32.80
C MET A 1 -11.41 48.52 32.47
N GLY A 2 -10.20 48.50 33.05
CA GLY A 2 -9.19 47.45 32.79
C GLY A 2 -9.60 46.01 33.14
N ALA A 3 -10.31 45.79 34.25
CA ALA A 3 -10.75 44.45 34.66
C ALA A 3 -11.82 43.85 33.71
N ILE A 4 -12.72 44.69 33.21
CA ILE A 4 -13.76 44.27 32.23
C ILE A 4 -13.13 43.95 30.88
N LEU A 5 -12.17 44.77 30.42
CA LEU A 5 -11.40 44.49 29.20
C LEU A 5 -10.57 43.20 29.31
N LEU A 6 -9.93 42.96 30.46
CA LEU A 6 -9.18 41.73 30.72
C LEU A 6 -10.10 40.51 30.76
N ALA A 7 -11.26 40.60 31.41
CA ALA A 7 -12.24 39.52 31.46
C ALA A 7 -12.80 39.20 30.06
N LEU A 8 -13.12 40.22 29.25
CA LEU A 8 -13.55 40.04 27.87
C LEU A 8 -12.45 39.42 27.00
N ALA A 9 -11.20 39.83 27.17
CA ALA A 9 -10.06 39.24 26.46
C ALA A 9 -9.85 37.76 26.82
N LEU A 10 -9.92 37.42 28.11
CA LEU A 10 -9.81 36.03 28.58
C LEU A 10 -10.99 35.17 28.11
N ALA A 11 -12.21 35.70 28.12
CA ALA A 11 -13.40 35.03 27.60
C ALA A 11 -13.30 34.78 26.08
N ALA A 12 -12.82 35.78 25.31
CA ALA A 12 -12.56 35.63 23.88
C ALA A 12 -11.47 34.58 23.61
N LEU A 13 -10.40 34.57 24.42
CA LEU A 13 -9.31 33.59 24.31
C LEU A 13 -9.82 32.17 24.60
N ALA A 14 -10.61 32.00 25.67
CA ALA A 14 -11.24 30.73 26.02
C ALA A 14 -12.21 30.27 24.92
N TRP A 15 -13.01 31.18 24.36
CA TRP A 15 -13.89 30.88 23.24
C TRP A 15 -13.13 30.46 21.99
N ILE A 16 -12.01 31.13 21.66
CA ILE A 16 -11.12 30.72 20.57
C ILE A 16 -10.56 29.32 20.80
N PHE A 17 -10.14 28.98 22.03
CA PHE A 17 -9.67 27.63 22.35
C PHE A 17 -10.76 26.57 22.19
N VAL A 18 -11.97 26.84 22.68
CA VAL A 18 -13.12 25.94 22.55
C VAL A 18 -13.51 25.76 21.08
N VAL A 19 -13.61 26.85 20.31
CA VAL A 19 -13.93 26.81 18.87
C VAL A 19 -12.82 26.11 18.09
N ALA A 20 -11.55 26.36 18.40
CA ALA A 20 -10.42 25.68 17.77
C ALA A 20 -10.41 24.17 18.05
N ASP A 21 -10.73 23.75 19.28
CA ASP A 21 -10.86 22.33 19.62
C ASP A 21 -12.07 21.69 18.92
N LEU A 22 -13.20 22.40 18.87
CA LEU A 22 -14.40 21.95 18.15
C LEU A 22 -14.12 21.78 16.65
N LEU A 23 -13.44 22.76 16.04
CA LEU A 23 -12.99 22.71 14.65
C LEU A 23 -12.03 21.55 14.42
N ARG A 24 -11.07 21.33 15.33
CA ARG A 24 -10.11 20.22 15.25
C ARG A 24 -10.81 18.87 15.25
N ARG A 25 -11.84 18.70 16.08
CA ARG A 25 -12.60 17.44 16.18
C ARG A 25 -13.48 17.19 14.96
N HIS A 26 -14.26 18.19 14.53
CA HIS A 26 -15.33 18.02 13.53
C HIS A 26 -14.90 18.38 12.10
N ARG A 27 -13.97 19.33 11.93
CA ARG A 27 -13.52 19.86 10.62
C ARG A 27 -11.99 20.02 10.61
N PRO A 28 -11.22 18.92 10.71
CA PRO A 28 -9.75 18.98 10.87
C PRO A 28 -9.04 19.74 9.74
N ALA A 29 -9.56 19.66 8.50
CA ALA A 29 -9.01 20.43 7.37
C ALA A 29 -9.12 21.94 7.59
N TRP A 30 -10.25 22.43 8.11
CA TRP A 30 -10.42 23.85 8.42
C TRP A 30 -9.51 24.28 9.58
N HIS A 31 -9.41 23.44 10.62
CA HIS A 31 -8.49 23.69 11.71
C HIS A 31 -7.05 23.85 11.21
N TRP A 32 -6.63 22.96 10.30
CA TRP A 32 -5.33 23.04 9.64
C TRP A 32 -5.15 24.38 8.91
N TYR A 33 -6.05 24.77 7.99
CA TYR A 33 -5.87 26.02 7.24
C TYR A 33 -5.92 27.28 8.09
N VAL A 34 -6.77 27.33 9.12
CA VAL A 34 -6.97 28.54 9.95
C VAL A 34 -5.88 28.70 11.00
N THR A 35 -5.44 27.61 11.63
CA THR A 35 -4.51 27.67 12.78
C THR A 35 -3.24 26.85 12.58
N GLY A 36 -3.34 25.63 12.07
CA GLY A 36 -2.18 24.74 11.94
C GLY A 36 -1.14 25.25 10.93
N TYR A 37 -1.57 25.57 9.72
CA TYR A 37 -0.74 26.06 8.62
C TYR A 37 0.03 27.33 8.98
N PRO A 38 -0.59 28.44 9.45
CA PRO A 38 0.16 29.66 9.77
C PRO A 38 1.18 29.45 10.89
N LEU A 39 0.84 28.67 11.93
CA LEU A 39 1.77 28.33 13.00
C LEU A 39 2.96 27.50 12.49
N THR A 40 2.71 26.52 11.62
CA THR A 40 3.78 25.70 11.05
C THR A 40 4.64 26.50 10.07
N VAL A 41 4.06 27.36 9.22
CA VAL A 41 4.83 28.28 8.36
C VAL A 41 5.74 29.16 9.19
N TRP A 42 5.23 29.75 10.28
CA TRP A 42 6.04 30.54 11.21
C TRP A 42 7.21 29.71 11.74
N ARG A 43 6.97 28.49 12.22
CA ARG A 43 8.05 27.58 12.69
C ARG A 43 9.06 27.28 11.58
N VAL A 44 8.62 26.94 10.37
CA VAL A 44 9.52 26.67 9.24
C VAL A 44 10.44 27.86 8.99
N LEU A 45 9.88 29.06 8.83
CA LEU A 45 10.66 30.25 8.49
C LEU A 45 11.64 30.65 9.61
N PHE A 46 11.21 30.59 10.88
CA PHE A 46 12.04 30.98 12.02
C PHE A 46 13.09 29.93 12.40
N THR A 47 12.81 28.64 12.23
CA THR A 47 13.74 27.57 12.63
C THR A 47 14.71 27.16 11.52
N TRP A 48 14.37 27.40 10.25
CA TRP A 48 15.10 26.87 9.09
C TRP A 48 16.61 27.08 9.16
N ARG A 49 17.06 28.31 9.41
CA ARG A 49 18.49 28.63 9.45
C ARG A 49 19.22 27.83 10.54
N ARG A 50 18.60 27.68 11.72
CA ARG A 50 19.20 26.96 12.85
C ARG A 50 19.23 25.46 12.57
N VAL A 51 18.14 24.88 12.10
CA VAL A 51 18.06 23.46 11.77
C VAL A 51 19.05 23.11 10.66
N ALA A 52 19.14 23.94 9.63
CA ALA A 52 20.08 23.73 8.53
C ALA A 52 21.55 23.76 8.97
N MET A 53 21.91 24.63 9.93
CA MET A 53 23.27 24.69 10.46
C MET A 53 23.61 23.48 11.35
N LEU A 54 22.67 23.02 12.17
CA LEU A 54 22.89 21.91 13.11
C LEU A 54 22.89 20.53 12.45
N ASN A 55 22.38 20.41 11.21
CA ASN A 55 22.26 19.15 10.48
C ASN A 55 23.10 19.13 9.19
N ASP A 56 24.19 19.90 9.17
CA ASP A 56 25.15 19.95 8.04
C ASP A 56 24.53 20.27 6.68
N LEU A 57 23.38 20.96 6.66
CA LEU A 57 22.74 21.44 5.45
C LEU A 57 23.31 22.78 4.99
N ALA A 58 24.10 23.46 5.82
CA ALA A 58 24.71 24.72 5.46
C ALA A 58 26.10 24.50 4.84
N VAL A 59 26.39 25.19 3.74
CA VAL A 59 27.69 25.07 3.05
C VAL A 59 28.55 26.27 3.37
N SER A 60 29.82 26.00 3.63
CA SER A 60 30.85 27.01 3.72
C SER A 60 31.12 27.64 2.34
N ARG A 61 31.11 28.98 2.26
CA ARG A 61 31.73 29.66 1.12
C ARG A 61 33.25 29.45 1.20
N ARG A 62 33.91 29.30 0.04
CA ARG A 62 35.36 29.04 -0.12
C ARG A 62 36.15 29.54 1.10
N PRO A 63 36.92 28.67 1.78
CA PRO A 63 37.68 29.08 2.95
C PRO A 63 38.56 30.27 2.55
N PRO A 64 38.57 31.36 3.34
CA PRO A 64 39.49 32.45 3.05
C PRO A 64 40.90 31.87 3.03
N ARG A 65 41.58 32.06 1.89
CA ARG A 65 43.00 31.76 1.75
C ARG A 65 43.75 33.05 2.01
N GLY A 66 44.53 33.07 3.07
CA GLY A 66 45.49 34.13 3.33
C GLY A 66 46.89 33.63 3.02
N LEU A 67 47.77 34.52 2.57
CA LEU A 67 49.21 34.27 2.57
C LEU A 67 49.78 34.86 3.86
N LEU A 68 50.47 34.04 4.64
CA LEU A 68 51.25 34.47 5.79
C LEU A 68 52.73 34.20 5.48
N GLY A 69 53.44 35.22 4.99
CA GLY A 69 54.72 35.02 4.33
C GLY A 69 54.55 34.18 3.06
N ASP A 70 55.29 33.07 2.95
CA ASP A 70 55.22 32.13 1.81
C ASP A 70 54.25 30.96 2.03
N VAL A 71 53.52 30.94 3.16
CA VAL A 71 52.62 29.85 3.53
C VAL A 71 51.17 30.23 3.20
N VAL A 72 50.50 29.40 2.39
CA VAL A 72 49.05 29.52 2.16
C VAL A 72 48.31 28.98 3.38
N VAL A 73 47.72 29.87 4.16
CA VAL A 73 46.87 29.53 5.31
C VAL A 73 45.44 29.36 4.82
N LYS A 74 44.89 28.17 5.03
CA LYS A 74 43.48 27.84 4.76
C LYS A 74 42.71 27.99 6.07
N GLY A 75 41.97 29.09 6.23
CA GLY A 75 41.17 29.33 7.43
C GLY A 75 39.86 28.53 7.44
N ASP A 76 39.31 28.31 8.64
CA ASP A 76 37.97 27.76 8.77
C ASP A 76 36.91 28.79 8.40
N PRO A 77 35.86 28.36 7.68
CA PRO A 77 34.80 29.26 7.22
C PRO A 77 33.91 29.72 8.37
N LEU A 78 34.09 30.98 8.77
CA LEU A 78 33.44 31.59 9.93
C LEU A 78 31.90 31.74 9.82
N ARG A 79 31.32 31.60 8.62
CA ARG A 79 29.87 31.80 8.39
C ARG A 79 29.30 30.80 7.38
N PRO A 80 28.83 29.62 7.82
CA PRO A 80 28.14 28.69 6.93
C PRO A 80 26.83 29.34 6.41
N VAL A 81 26.54 29.13 5.13
CA VAL A 81 25.35 29.67 4.47
C VAL A 81 24.30 28.57 4.37
N ALA A 82 23.16 28.79 5.03
CA ALA A 82 22.02 27.90 4.93
C ALA A 82 21.38 28.00 3.52
N PRO A 83 20.93 26.87 2.95
CA PRO A 83 20.25 26.84 1.66
C PRO A 83 18.95 27.62 1.72
N ARG A 84 18.51 28.17 0.58
CA ARG A 84 17.25 28.91 0.52
C ARG A 84 16.09 27.93 0.44
N ILE A 85 15.12 28.11 1.34
CA ILE A 85 13.82 27.43 1.32
C ILE A 85 12.75 28.36 0.72
N SER A 86 11.88 27.82 -0.13
CA SER A 86 10.74 28.57 -0.65
C SER A 86 9.72 28.86 0.45
N PHE A 87 8.83 29.83 0.22
CA PHE A 87 7.68 29.99 1.09
C PHE A 87 6.85 28.68 1.12
N PRO A 88 6.48 28.14 2.30
CA PRO A 88 5.77 26.88 2.37
C PRO A 88 4.35 27.00 1.81
N ARG A 89 3.97 26.13 0.87
CA ARG A 89 2.62 26.07 0.30
C ARG A 89 1.76 25.11 1.10
N ALA A 90 0.54 25.51 1.44
CA ALA A 90 -0.39 24.65 2.16
C ALA A 90 -0.84 23.47 1.29
N THR A 91 -0.99 22.30 1.92
CA THR A 91 -1.71 21.15 1.38
C THR A 91 -2.84 20.79 2.34
N ARG A 92 -3.73 19.88 1.93
CA ARG A 92 -4.88 19.44 2.77
C ARG A 92 -4.46 18.89 4.13
N MET A 93 -3.27 18.27 4.21
CA MET A 93 -2.79 17.57 5.41
C MET A 93 -1.44 18.07 5.91
N GLY A 94 -0.97 19.21 5.42
CA GLY A 94 0.36 19.67 5.73
C GLY A 94 0.82 20.83 4.85
N LEU A 95 2.11 20.85 4.54
CA LEU A 95 2.72 21.85 3.68
C LEU A 95 3.84 21.26 2.83
N THR A 96 4.20 21.98 1.77
CA THR A 96 5.36 21.66 0.94
C THR A 96 6.27 22.87 0.81
N ALA A 97 7.58 22.65 0.83
CA ALA A 97 8.57 23.68 0.58
C ALA A 97 9.70 23.12 -0.30
N VAL A 98 10.20 23.94 -1.21
CA VAL A 98 11.30 23.57 -2.11
C VAL A 98 12.59 24.18 -1.60
N VAL A 99 13.65 23.38 -1.58
CA VAL A 99 15.01 23.81 -1.24
C VAL A 99 15.91 23.61 -2.44
N ARG A 100 16.69 24.63 -2.77
CA ARG A 100 17.72 24.54 -3.80
C ARG A 100 19.03 24.07 -3.17
N LEU A 101 19.54 22.94 -3.66
CA LEU A 101 20.79 22.35 -3.18
C LEU A 101 21.97 23.26 -3.50
N HIS A 102 22.90 23.37 -2.55
CA HIS A 102 24.21 23.94 -2.83
C HIS A 102 25.10 22.93 -3.58
N ALA A 103 26.13 23.42 -4.27
CA ALA A 103 27.08 22.57 -4.96
C ALA A 103 27.72 21.58 -3.98
N GLY A 104 27.77 20.30 -4.36
CA GLY A 104 28.28 19.21 -3.52
C GLY A 104 27.27 18.62 -2.52
N GLN A 105 26.09 19.20 -2.37
CA GLN A 105 25.01 18.59 -1.57
C GLN A 105 24.23 17.57 -2.38
N THR A 106 23.71 16.57 -1.68
CA THR A 106 22.83 15.54 -2.23
C THR A 106 21.51 15.50 -1.46
N PRO A 107 20.42 14.98 -2.05
CA PRO A 107 19.17 14.77 -1.35
C PRO A 107 19.31 13.92 -0.08
N ALA A 108 20.29 13.01 -0.04
CA ALA A 108 20.54 12.13 1.11
C ALA A 108 20.84 12.91 2.41
N THR A 109 21.53 14.06 2.34
CA THR A 109 21.78 14.89 3.53
C THR A 109 20.48 15.42 4.13
N TYR A 110 19.51 15.79 3.26
CA TYR A 110 18.19 16.27 3.70
C TYR A 110 17.34 15.13 4.26
N MET A 111 17.44 13.93 3.69
CA MET A 111 16.79 12.73 4.24
C MET A 111 17.28 12.44 5.66
N LYS A 112 18.60 12.55 5.94
CA LYS A 112 19.15 12.40 7.30
C LYS A 112 18.63 13.46 8.27
N ALA A 113 18.43 14.69 7.80
CA ALA A 113 17.92 15.80 8.60
C ALA A 113 16.38 15.78 8.79
N ALA A 114 15.66 14.84 8.16
CA ALA A 114 14.20 14.82 8.15
C ALA A 114 13.60 14.77 9.56
N ASP A 115 14.15 13.96 10.45
CA ASP A 115 13.69 13.83 11.84
C ASP A 115 13.86 15.14 12.64
N ALA A 116 14.99 15.82 12.46
CA ALA A 116 15.21 17.14 13.06
C ALA A 116 14.18 18.17 12.55
N LEU A 117 13.80 18.12 11.27
CA LEU A 117 12.76 18.97 10.69
C LEU A 117 11.38 18.64 11.28
N VAL A 118 11.06 17.37 11.48
CA VAL A 118 9.81 16.91 12.14
C VAL A 118 9.68 17.57 13.52
N HIS A 119 10.71 17.45 14.35
CA HIS A 119 10.72 18.03 15.69
C HIS A 119 10.71 19.56 15.69
N ALA A 120 11.49 20.21 14.81
CA ALA A 120 11.57 21.66 14.74
C ALA A 120 10.25 22.30 14.27
N TRP A 121 9.58 21.68 13.30
CA TRP A 121 8.33 22.20 12.74
C TRP A 121 7.10 21.73 13.54
N LYS A 122 7.28 20.74 14.43
CA LYS A 122 6.23 20.07 15.20
C LYS A 122 5.13 19.53 14.28
N VAL A 123 5.56 18.80 13.27
CA VAL A 123 4.72 18.09 12.31
C VAL A 123 4.81 16.59 12.57
N HIS A 124 3.94 15.79 11.96
CA HIS A 124 3.96 14.33 12.10
C HIS A 124 5.12 13.68 11.34
N ALA A 125 5.36 14.12 10.10
CA ALA A 125 6.42 13.57 9.25
C ALA A 125 6.95 14.62 8.27
N VAL A 126 8.21 14.47 7.84
CA VAL A 126 8.81 15.24 6.74
C VAL A 126 9.38 14.25 5.73
N ARG A 127 8.81 14.22 4.53
CA ARG A 127 9.30 13.43 3.41
C ARG A 127 10.14 14.30 2.49
N VAL A 128 11.28 13.76 2.07
CA VAL A 128 12.25 14.43 1.21
C VAL A 128 12.27 13.71 -0.14
N THR A 129 11.99 14.44 -1.21
CA THR A 129 12.05 13.93 -2.58
C THR A 129 12.87 14.87 -3.47
N SER A 130 13.43 14.37 -4.57
CA SER A 130 14.19 15.18 -5.53
C SER A 130 13.48 15.09 -6.88
N PRO A 131 12.49 15.96 -7.17
CA PRO A 131 11.75 15.89 -8.42
C PRO A 131 12.65 16.15 -9.63
N GLU A 132 13.68 17.00 -9.45
CA GLU A 132 14.68 17.31 -10.46
C GLU A 132 16.06 17.44 -9.80
N ARG A 133 17.11 17.41 -10.62
CA ARG A 133 18.50 17.57 -10.14
C ARG A 133 18.71 18.95 -9.53
N GLY A 134 19.31 19.01 -8.35
CA GLY A 134 19.63 20.27 -7.66
C GLY A 134 18.48 20.87 -6.85
N LEU A 135 17.32 20.23 -6.80
CA LEU A 135 16.16 20.63 -6.01
C LEU A 135 15.71 19.50 -5.10
N VAL A 136 15.32 19.87 -3.88
CA VAL A 136 14.68 18.99 -2.92
C VAL A 136 13.30 19.55 -2.59
N LEU A 137 12.28 18.70 -2.71
CA LEU A 137 10.93 18.96 -2.24
C LEU A 137 10.76 18.34 -0.84
N LEU A 138 10.51 19.20 0.13
CA LEU A 138 10.17 18.84 1.50
C LEU A 138 8.65 18.84 1.63
N THR A 139 8.06 17.68 1.91
CA THR A 139 6.63 17.52 2.18
C THR A 139 6.45 17.23 3.66
N ALA A 140 5.93 18.20 4.41
CA ALA A 140 5.66 18.05 5.83
C ALA A 140 4.17 17.72 6.04
N THR A 141 3.90 16.61 6.72
CA THR A 141 2.55 16.16 7.06
C THR A 141 2.24 16.56 8.50
N ALA A 142 1.16 17.29 8.73
CA ALA A 142 0.86 17.90 10.04
C ALA A 142 0.29 16.91 11.08
N SER A 143 -0.48 15.93 10.63
CA SER A 143 -1.14 14.91 11.44
C SER A 143 -1.03 13.56 10.74
N ASP A 144 -1.13 12.45 11.48
CA ASP A 144 -1.09 11.12 10.90
C ASP A 144 -2.25 10.93 9.88
N PRO A 145 -1.96 10.78 8.57
CA PRO A 145 -3.00 10.57 7.56
C PRO A 145 -3.73 9.24 7.72
N LEU A 146 -3.11 8.29 8.43
CA LEU A 146 -3.68 6.97 8.68
C LEU A 146 -4.68 6.98 9.82
N GLU A 147 -4.70 7.94 10.74
CA GLU A 147 -5.74 8.00 11.78
C GLU A 147 -7.15 8.20 11.21
N ARG A 148 -7.24 9.01 10.16
CA ARG A 148 -8.48 9.32 9.45
C ARG A 148 -8.21 9.30 7.95
N PRO A 149 -8.11 8.11 7.33
CA PRO A 149 -7.88 8.02 5.90
C PRO A 149 -9.08 8.67 5.22
N GLY A 150 -8.88 9.86 4.66
CA GLY A 150 -9.91 10.53 3.89
C GLY A 150 -10.31 9.67 2.69
N LEU A 151 -11.35 10.10 1.97
CA LEU A 151 -11.66 9.55 0.65
C LEU A 151 -10.58 10.03 -0.33
N ALA A 152 -9.42 9.38 -0.30
CA ALA A 152 -8.47 9.49 -1.39
C ALA A 152 -9.20 9.14 -2.69
N THR A 153 -8.89 9.83 -3.78
CA THR A 153 -9.47 9.54 -5.10
C THR A 153 -8.35 9.09 -6.01
N ALA A 154 -8.66 8.10 -6.84
CA ALA A 154 -7.77 7.62 -7.88
C ALA A 154 -8.59 7.47 -9.17
N PRO A 155 -7.98 7.71 -10.34
CA PRO A 155 -8.63 7.42 -11.62
C PRO A 155 -9.07 5.96 -11.67
N THR A 156 -10.25 5.71 -12.23
CA THR A 156 -10.71 4.34 -12.47
C THR A 156 -9.93 3.76 -13.65
N ALA A 157 -9.24 2.64 -13.41
CA ALA A 157 -8.54 1.88 -14.44
C ALA A 157 -8.89 0.40 -14.30
N LEU A 158 -8.94 -0.32 -15.43
CA LEU A 158 -9.19 -1.76 -15.43
C LEU A 158 -8.12 -2.47 -14.59
N LEU A 159 -8.55 -3.39 -13.74
CA LEU A 159 -7.72 -4.15 -12.81
C LEU A 159 -6.99 -3.28 -11.75
N SER A 160 -7.50 -2.08 -11.50
CA SER A 160 -7.01 -1.17 -10.47
C SER A 160 -8.06 -0.95 -9.39
N ALA A 161 -7.63 -0.97 -8.13
CA ALA A 161 -8.50 -0.84 -6.96
C ALA A 161 -7.95 0.19 -5.98
N LEU A 162 -8.78 1.16 -5.60
CA LEU A 162 -8.47 2.10 -4.52
C LEU A 162 -8.69 1.41 -3.17
N ILE A 163 -7.59 1.04 -2.53
CA ILE A 163 -7.59 0.31 -1.25
C ILE A 163 -7.74 1.27 -0.08
N GLY A 164 -7.08 2.43 -0.10
CA GLY A 164 -7.14 3.36 1.02
C GLY A 164 -6.20 4.56 0.87
N ALA A 165 -5.48 4.88 1.95
CA ALA A 165 -4.55 6.01 1.99
C ALA A 165 -3.15 5.57 2.42
N LEU A 166 -2.13 6.18 1.83
CA LEU A 166 -0.74 6.04 2.22
C LEU A 166 -0.42 7.02 3.37
N GLU A 167 0.65 6.75 4.13
CA GLU A 167 1.18 7.67 5.16
C GLU A 167 1.66 9.02 4.59
N SER A 168 1.86 9.08 3.27
CA SER A 168 2.11 10.32 2.54
C SER A 168 0.84 11.18 2.35
N GLY A 169 -0.34 10.64 2.69
CA GLY A 169 -1.64 11.22 2.41
C GLY A 169 -2.15 10.96 0.98
N GLY A 170 -1.37 10.27 0.14
CA GLY A 170 -1.78 9.88 -1.21
C GLY A 170 -2.77 8.70 -1.22
N ALA A 171 -3.37 8.46 -2.39
CA ALA A 171 -4.21 7.28 -2.61
C ALA A 171 -3.37 6.00 -2.59
N TRP A 172 -3.78 5.01 -1.79
CA TRP A 172 -3.23 3.67 -1.86
C TRP A 172 -4.01 2.87 -2.89
N VAL A 173 -3.40 2.66 -4.05
CA VAL A 173 -3.98 1.94 -5.18
C VAL A 173 -3.25 0.63 -5.38
N MET A 174 -4.01 -0.44 -5.54
CA MET A 174 -3.52 -1.75 -5.95
C MET A 174 -3.85 -1.94 -7.43
N ASP A 175 -2.83 -1.93 -8.27
CA ASP A 175 -2.96 -2.08 -9.72
C ASP A 175 -2.40 -3.42 -10.18
N LEU A 176 -3.28 -4.33 -10.60
CA LEU A 176 -2.92 -5.68 -11.02
C LEU A 176 -2.32 -5.72 -12.43
N ARG A 177 -2.40 -4.64 -13.23
CA ARG A 177 -1.66 -4.56 -14.50
C ARG A 177 -0.19 -4.22 -14.26
N MET A 178 0.08 -3.39 -13.26
CA MET A 178 1.44 -3.01 -12.88
C MET A 178 2.11 -4.08 -12.02
N VAL A 179 1.38 -4.63 -11.05
CA VAL A 179 1.87 -5.68 -10.15
C VAL A 179 0.87 -6.84 -10.18
N PRO A 180 1.13 -7.90 -10.98
CA PRO A 180 0.11 -8.89 -11.32
C PRO A 180 -0.28 -9.83 -10.20
N HIS A 181 0.62 -10.03 -9.24
CA HIS A 181 0.46 -11.03 -8.19
C HIS A 181 0.85 -10.45 -6.83
N TRP A 182 -0.01 -10.65 -5.82
CA TRP A 182 0.11 -10.05 -4.50
C TRP A 182 0.07 -11.09 -3.38
N LEU A 183 0.89 -10.86 -2.34
CA LEU A 183 0.85 -11.54 -1.05
C LEU A 183 0.37 -10.56 0.03
N ILE A 184 -0.66 -10.95 0.78
CA ILE A 184 -1.24 -10.18 1.88
C ILE A 184 -1.12 -11.00 3.17
N ALA A 185 -0.31 -10.54 4.11
CA ALA A 185 -0.20 -11.16 5.43
C ALA A 185 -0.91 -10.31 6.50
N GLY A 186 -1.51 -10.96 7.48
CA GLY A 186 -2.09 -10.26 8.63
C GLY A 186 -2.82 -11.16 9.60
N ALA A 187 -2.60 -10.95 10.90
CA ALA A 187 -3.29 -11.66 11.96
C ALA A 187 -4.81 -11.36 11.98
N THR A 188 -5.56 -12.14 12.75
CA THR A 188 -6.99 -11.90 12.98
C THR A 188 -7.24 -10.47 13.47
N ARG A 189 -8.28 -9.81 12.91
CA ARG A 189 -8.66 -8.41 13.20
C ARG A 189 -7.58 -7.36 12.89
N SER A 190 -6.55 -7.69 12.11
CA SER A 190 -5.51 -6.72 11.69
C SER A 190 -5.94 -5.79 10.56
N GLY A 191 -6.91 -6.21 9.73
CA GLY A 191 -7.38 -5.48 8.55
C GLY A 191 -7.34 -6.26 7.24
N LYS A 192 -6.76 -7.48 7.24
CA LYS A 192 -6.68 -8.39 6.07
C LYS A 192 -8.01 -8.58 5.36
N SER A 193 -9.05 -9.09 6.03
CA SER A 193 -10.35 -9.38 5.41
C SER A 193 -11.02 -8.11 4.88
N THR A 194 -10.90 -7.00 5.59
CA THR A 194 -11.40 -5.69 5.15
C THR A 194 -10.70 -5.20 3.89
N LEU A 195 -9.39 -5.44 3.75
CA LEU A 195 -8.64 -5.11 2.56
C LEU A 195 -9.08 -5.96 1.36
N LEU A 196 -9.27 -7.28 1.55
CA LEU A 196 -9.79 -8.16 0.50
C LEU A 196 -11.20 -7.75 0.07
N ALA A 197 -12.08 -7.45 1.03
CA ALA A 197 -13.41 -6.92 0.76
C ALA A 197 -13.34 -5.61 -0.03
N ARG A 198 -12.42 -4.71 0.33
CA ARG A 198 -12.21 -3.47 -0.39
C ARG A 198 -11.72 -3.70 -1.82
N LEU A 199 -10.79 -4.62 -2.02
CA LEU A 199 -10.31 -5.01 -3.35
C LEU A 199 -11.48 -5.54 -4.20
N ILE A 200 -12.24 -6.50 -3.69
CA ILE A 200 -13.36 -7.12 -4.43
C ILE A 200 -14.41 -6.07 -4.78
N THR A 201 -14.80 -5.20 -3.84
CA THR A 201 -15.80 -4.15 -4.10
C THR A 201 -15.35 -3.10 -5.11
N GLN A 202 -14.04 -2.85 -5.26
CA GLN A 202 -13.48 -1.96 -6.28
C GLN A 202 -13.35 -2.63 -7.65
N LEU A 203 -13.14 -3.95 -7.68
CA LEU A 203 -13.09 -4.75 -8.91
C LEU A 203 -14.47 -5.17 -9.42
N ALA A 204 -15.47 -5.30 -8.55
CA ALA A 204 -16.84 -5.67 -8.87
C ALA A 204 -17.48 -4.89 -10.04
N PRO A 205 -17.37 -3.55 -10.13
CA PRO A 205 -17.93 -2.80 -11.26
C PRO A 205 -17.17 -2.97 -12.59
N GLN A 206 -16.05 -3.70 -12.60
CA GLN A 206 -15.17 -3.83 -13.76
C GLN A 206 -15.47 -5.13 -14.55
N PRO A 207 -15.16 -5.18 -15.85
CA PRO A 207 -15.30 -6.40 -16.67
C PRO A 207 -14.18 -7.40 -16.37
N VAL A 208 -14.21 -7.97 -15.17
CA VAL A 208 -13.23 -8.90 -14.63
C VAL A 208 -13.92 -10.11 -14.02
N ALA A 209 -13.37 -11.30 -14.23
CA ALA A 209 -13.83 -12.50 -13.56
C ALA A 209 -13.14 -12.63 -12.20
N LEU A 210 -13.91 -12.83 -11.14
CA LEU A 210 -13.40 -12.93 -9.77
C LEU A 210 -13.61 -14.35 -9.27
N ILE A 211 -12.56 -15.02 -8.83
CA ILE A 211 -12.62 -16.38 -8.30
C ILE A 211 -12.17 -16.34 -6.84
N GLY A 212 -13.02 -16.82 -5.94
CA GLY A 212 -12.70 -16.93 -4.52
C GLY A 212 -12.27 -18.34 -4.14
N ILE A 213 -11.16 -18.46 -3.41
CA ILE A 213 -10.73 -19.69 -2.76
C ILE A 213 -10.74 -19.47 -1.25
N ASP A 214 -11.72 -20.05 -0.58
CA ASP A 214 -11.97 -19.93 0.86
C ASP A 214 -12.22 -21.32 1.48
N CYS A 215 -11.13 -22.05 1.70
CA CYS A 215 -11.17 -23.38 2.30
C CYS A 215 -11.57 -23.40 3.79
N LYS A 216 -12.03 -22.26 4.35
CA LYS A 216 -12.63 -22.16 5.68
C LYS A 216 -14.16 -22.18 5.60
N GLY A 217 -14.71 -22.94 4.64
CA GLY A 217 -16.15 -23.09 4.44
C GLY A 217 -16.82 -21.86 3.83
N GLY A 218 -16.08 -20.98 3.15
CA GLY A 218 -16.66 -19.83 2.45
C GLY A 218 -17.13 -18.68 3.34
N MET A 219 -16.73 -18.61 4.60
CA MET A 219 -17.25 -17.61 5.56
C MET A 219 -16.88 -16.16 5.22
N GLU A 220 -15.73 -15.93 4.56
CA GLU A 220 -15.23 -14.59 4.26
C GLU A 220 -15.57 -14.21 2.82
N LEU A 221 -15.26 -15.09 1.86
CA LEU A 221 -15.49 -14.80 0.44
C LEU A 221 -16.93 -15.06 -0.01
N GLY A 222 -17.71 -15.83 0.75
CA GLY A 222 -19.13 -16.08 0.49
C GLY A 222 -20.00 -14.81 0.49
N LEU A 223 -19.55 -13.74 1.15
CA LEU A 223 -20.18 -12.42 1.11
C LEU A 223 -20.28 -11.84 -0.32
N PHE A 224 -19.44 -12.33 -1.23
CA PHE A 224 -19.34 -11.86 -2.61
C PHE A 224 -19.88 -12.85 -3.63
N ALA A 225 -20.54 -13.94 -3.21
CA ALA A 225 -20.97 -15.04 -4.08
C ALA A 225 -21.69 -14.55 -5.36
N ASP A 226 -22.59 -13.56 -5.24
CA ASP A 226 -23.34 -12.99 -6.37
C ASP A 226 -22.44 -12.35 -7.45
N ARG A 227 -21.21 -11.95 -7.09
CA ARG A 227 -20.23 -11.32 -7.99
C ARG A 227 -19.07 -12.24 -8.38
N LEU A 228 -18.87 -13.35 -7.66
CA LEU A 228 -17.80 -14.30 -7.97
C LEU A 228 -18.22 -15.20 -9.15
N SER A 229 -17.32 -15.35 -10.11
CA SER A 229 -17.48 -16.31 -11.21
C SER A 229 -17.35 -17.76 -10.71
N ALA A 230 -16.63 -17.97 -9.60
CA ALA A 230 -16.58 -19.23 -8.88
C ALA A 230 -16.14 -18.98 -7.42
N LEU A 231 -16.63 -19.81 -6.51
CA LEU A 231 -16.21 -19.84 -5.10
C LEU A 231 -15.92 -21.29 -4.72
N THR A 232 -14.71 -21.57 -4.24
CA THR A 232 -14.35 -22.89 -3.73
C THR A 232 -14.27 -22.87 -2.22
N THR A 233 -14.86 -23.86 -1.57
CA THR A 233 -14.97 -23.96 -0.11
C THR A 233 -14.10 -25.06 0.49
N CYS A 234 -13.51 -25.91 -0.36
CA CYS A 234 -12.58 -26.95 0.03
C CYS A 234 -11.37 -27.05 -0.93
N ARG A 235 -10.33 -27.78 -0.51
CA ARG A 235 -9.09 -27.92 -1.29
C ARG A 235 -9.30 -28.67 -2.61
N ARG A 236 -10.14 -29.70 -2.61
CA ARG A 236 -10.44 -30.49 -3.82
C ARG A 236 -11.07 -29.64 -4.92
N GLU A 237 -12.06 -28.81 -4.56
CA GLU A 237 -12.63 -27.81 -5.48
C GLU A 237 -11.57 -26.83 -5.98
N ALA A 238 -10.71 -26.32 -5.08
CA ALA A 238 -9.62 -25.43 -5.45
C ALA A 238 -8.67 -26.06 -6.48
N VAL A 239 -8.31 -27.35 -6.33
CA VAL A 239 -7.50 -28.09 -7.31
C VAL A 239 -8.19 -28.14 -8.67
N ALA A 240 -9.49 -28.43 -8.74
CA ALA A 240 -10.23 -28.49 -10.00
C ALA A 240 -10.28 -27.12 -10.70
N VAL A 241 -10.59 -26.06 -9.95
CA VAL A 241 -10.63 -24.69 -10.50
C VAL A 241 -9.26 -24.23 -10.97
N LEU A 242 -8.21 -24.44 -10.17
CA LEU A 242 -6.84 -24.08 -10.53
C LEU A 242 -6.34 -24.86 -11.75
N SER A 243 -6.72 -26.14 -11.87
CA SER A 243 -6.39 -26.97 -13.04
C SER A 243 -7.06 -26.44 -14.31
N ALA A 244 -8.36 -26.11 -14.23
CA ALA A 244 -9.10 -25.50 -15.33
C ALA A 244 -8.50 -24.14 -15.76
N LEU A 245 -8.05 -23.33 -14.80
CA LEU A 245 -7.35 -22.07 -15.07
C LEU A 245 -6.00 -22.27 -15.76
N VAL A 246 -5.24 -23.31 -15.40
CA VAL A 246 -3.98 -23.62 -16.10
C VAL A 246 -4.25 -24.05 -17.55
N VAL A 247 -5.35 -24.75 -17.83
CA VAL A 247 -5.77 -25.06 -19.21
C VAL A 247 -6.16 -23.78 -19.96
N ASP A 248 -7.02 -22.95 -19.37
CA ASP A 248 -7.41 -21.64 -19.94
C ASP A 248 -6.16 -20.77 -20.23
N MET A 249 -5.19 -20.73 -19.31
CA MET A 249 -3.92 -20.06 -19.51
C MET A 249 -3.19 -20.54 -20.78
N GLN A 250 -3.15 -21.86 -21.01
CA GLN A 250 -2.53 -22.43 -22.21
C GLN A 250 -3.30 -22.06 -23.49
N ASP A 251 -4.63 -22.00 -23.44
CA ASP A 251 -5.47 -21.53 -24.54
C ASP A 251 -5.23 -20.07 -24.88
N ARG A 252 -5.19 -19.19 -23.86
CA ARG A 252 -4.84 -17.77 -24.04
C ARG A 252 -3.47 -17.61 -24.69
N MET A 253 -2.49 -18.43 -24.26
CA MET A 253 -1.14 -18.44 -24.83
C MET A 253 -1.13 -18.92 -26.29
N ARG A 254 -1.96 -19.90 -26.66
CA ARG A 254 -2.13 -20.33 -28.07
C ARG A 254 -2.74 -19.20 -28.90
N ALA A 255 -3.78 -18.54 -28.41
CA ALA A 255 -4.44 -17.44 -29.10
C ALA A 255 -3.49 -16.25 -29.34
N CYS A 256 -2.70 -15.86 -28.33
CA CYS A 256 -1.69 -14.81 -28.47
C CYS A 256 -0.65 -15.16 -29.54
N ARG A 257 -0.11 -16.38 -29.52
CA ARG A 257 0.86 -16.85 -30.52
C ARG A 257 0.29 -16.85 -31.94
N ALA A 258 -0.94 -17.32 -32.12
CA ALA A 258 -1.61 -17.32 -33.42
C ALA A 258 -1.80 -15.90 -33.99
N ALA A 259 -1.99 -14.91 -33.12
CA ALA A 259 -2.12 -13.50 -33.49
C ALA A 259 -0.78 -12.74 -33.56
N GLY A 260 0.36 -13.38 -33.26
CA GLY A 260 1.66 -12.72 -33.14
C GLY A 260 1.78 -11.73 -31.96
N ALA A 261 0.87 -11.82 -30.99
CA ALA A 261 0.79 -10.97 -29.81
C ALA A 261 1.60 -11.54 -28.64
N ARG A 262 2.21 -10.66 -27.83
CA ARG A 262 2.95 -11.06 -26.62
C ARG A 262 2.06 -11.20 -25.39
N SER A 263 0.87 -10.61 -25.42
CA SER A 263 -0.08 -10.60 -24.31
C SER A 263 -1.52 -10.54 -24.81
N ILE A 264 -2.48 -10.91 -23.96
CA ILE A 264 -3.91 -10.78 -24.32
C ILE A 264 -4.31 -9.30 -24.52
N TRP A 265 -3.53 -8.38 -23.96
CA TRP A 265 -3.78 -6.94 -24.06
C TRP A 265 -3.54 -6.40 -25.47
N GLU A 266 -2.71 -7.08 -26.26
CA GLU A 266 -2.44 -6.78 -27.67
C GLU A 266 -3.44 -7.43 -28.62
N LEU A 267 -4.27 -8.36 -28.13
CA LEU A 267 -5.34 -8.95 -28.93
C LEU A 267 -6.43 -7.91 -29.24
N PRO A 268 -7.09 -8.01 -30.40
CA PRO A 268 -8.30 -7.23 -30.69
C PRO A 268 -9.35 -7.43 -29.60
N ASP A 269 -10.10 -6.38 -29.25
CA ASP A 269 -11.05 -6.41 -28.12
C ASP A 269 -12.07 -7.55 -28.22
N LYS A 270 -12.52 -7.90 -29.44
CA LYS A 270 -13.45 -9.01 -29.69
C LYS A 270 -12.87 -10.40 -29.40
N LEU A 271 -11.55 -10.52 -29.42
CA LEU A 271 -10.82 -11.77 -29.18
C LEU A 271 -10.14 -11.78 -27.80
N ARG A 272 -10.12 -10.64 -27.09
CA ARG A 272 -9.47 -10.52 -25.78
C ARG A 272 -10.28 -11.29 -24.74
N PRO A 273 -9.70 -12.33 -24.12
CA PRO A 273 -10.35 -13.02 -23.02
C PRO A 273 -10.54 -12.09 -21.82
N VAL A 274 -11.61 -12.30 -21.05
CA VAL A 274 -11.86 -11.57 -19.82
C VAL A 274 -10.71 -11.84 -18.83
N PRO A 275 -10.10 -10.81 -18.22
CA PRO A 275 -9.08 -11.02 -17.20
C PRO A 275 -9.68 -11.64 -15.94
N VAL A 276 -8.91 -12.51 -15.30
CA VAL A 276 -9.31 -13.28 -14.11
C VAL A 276 -8.45 -12.86 -12.93
N VAL A 277 -9.09 -12.62 -11.78
CA VAL A 277 -8.41 -12.40 -10.51
C VAL A 277 -8.81 -13.53 -9.56
N VAL A 278 -7.83 -14.34 -9.16
CA VAL A 278 -8.01 -15.39 -8.16
C VAL A 278 -7.62 -14.82 -6.80
N ILE A 279 -8.56 -14.84 -5.86
CA ILE A 279 -8.38 -14.39 -4.48
C ILE A 279 -8.37 -15.60 -3.56
N VAL A 280 -7.26 -15.82 -2.86
CA VAL A 280 -7.11 -16.86 -1.84
C VAL A 280 -7.16 -16.19 -0.47
N ASP A 281 -8.13 -16.51 0.39
CA ASP A 281 -8.23 -15.86 1.71
C ASP A 281 -7.18 -16.37 2.71
N GLU A 282 -6.93 -17.68 2.71
CA GLU A 282 -5.96 -18.33 3.60
C GLU A 282 -5.10 -19.34 2.85
N LEU A 283 -3.89 -18.92 2.51
CA LEU A 283 -2.91 -19.74 1.81
C LEU A 283 -2.55 -21.01 2.57
N ALA A 284 -2.46 -20.94 3.90
CA ALA A 284 -2.07 -22.08 4.73
C ALA A 284 -3.00 -23.29 4.54
N GLU A 285 -4.31 -23.07 4.35
CA GLU A 285 -5.29 -24.15 4.13
C GLU A 285 -5.08 -24.91 2.82
N LEU A 286 -4.38 -24.32 1.85
CA LEU A 286 -4.04 -24.99 0.58
C LEU A 286 -2.75 -25.82 0.69
N TYR A 287 -1.93 -25.60 1.72
CA TYR A 287 -0.62 -26.23 1.89
C TYR A 287 -0.57 -27.22 3.07
N LEU A 288 -1.34 -26.98 4.13
CA LEU A 288 -1.39 -27.85 5.30
C LEU A 288 -2.07 -29.18 4.96
N SER A 289 -1.45 -30.30 5.29
CA SER A 289 -2.07 -31.62 5.12
C SER A 289 -2.30 -32.28 6.48
N ASP A 290 -3.37 -33.06 6.58
CA ASP A 290 -3.70 -33.83 7.79
C ASP A 290 -2.99 -35.20 7.85
N GLY A 291 -2.00 -35.42 6.97
CA GLY A 291 -1.25 -36.67 6.85
C GLY A 291 -1.90 -37.73 5.97
N ARG A 292 -3.17 -37.56 5.54
CA ARG A 292 -3.77 -38.47 4.55
C ARG A 292 -3.08 -38.30 3.19
N ARG A 293 -2.86 -39.42 2.49
CA ARG A 293 -2.19 -39.43 1.18
C ARG A 293 -2.89 -38.52 0.16
N GLU A 294 -4.22 -38.55 0.15
CA GLU A 294 -5.05 -37.69 -0.70
C GLU A 294 -4.87 -36.21 -0.36
N SER A 295 -5.04 -35.83 0.91
CA SER A 295 -4.81 -34.46 1.38
C SER A 295 -3.41 -33.94 1.03
N LYS A 296 -2.39 -34.80 1.05
CA LYS A 296 -1.02 -34.43 0.67
C LYS A 296 -0.90 -34.22 -0.84
N ALA A 297 -1.47 -35.11 -1.65
CA ALA A 297 -1.48 -34.98 -3.09
C ALA A 297 -2.20 -33.70 -3.55
N GLU A 298 -3.35 -33.38 -2.95
CA GLU A 298 -4.08 -32.13 -3.22
C GLU A 298 -3.25 -30.88 -2.86
N ALA A 299 -2.56 -30.89 -1.71
CA ALA A 299 -1.72 -29.77 -1.30
C ALA A 299 -0.54 -29.54 -2.27
N GLU A 300 0.11 -30.63 -2.70
CA GLU A 300 1.19 -30.59 -3.70
C GLU A 300 0.69 -30.08 -5.07
N GLN A 301 -0.51 -30.51 -5.48
CA GLN A 301 -1.17 -30.03 -6.70
C GLN A 301 -1.51 -28.53 -6.62
N CYS A 302 -2.18 -28.09 -5.54
CA CYS A 302 -2.48 -26.68 -5.29
C CYS A 302 -1.22 -25.82 -5.37
N SER A 303 -0.15 -26.22 -4.68
CA SER A 303 1.12 -25.51 -4.71
C SER A 303 1.69 -25.40 -6.12
N THR A 304 1.65 -26.49 -6.88
CA THR A 304 2.18 -26.54 -8.26
C THR A 304 1.37 -25.65 -9.21
N LEU A 305 0.04 -25.72 -9.13
CA LEU A 305 -0.87 -24.96 -9.98
C LEU A 305 -0.80 -23.45 -9.68
N LEU A 306 -0.81 -23.06 -8.41
CA LEU A 306 -0.63 -21.65 -8.01
C LEU A 306 0.70 -21.09 -8.50
N LEU A 307 1.79 -21.83 -8.32
CA LEU A 307 3.11 -21.41 -8.80
C LEU A 307 3.12 -21.24 -10.32
N ARG A 308 2.51 -22.18 -11.06
CA ARG A 308 2.43 -22.13 -12.52
C ARG A 308 1.64 -20.91 -13.02
N LEU A 309 0.51 -20.61 -12.37
CA LEU A 309 -0.29 -19.41 -12.67
C LEU A 309 0.49 -18.13 -12.35
N ALA A 310 1.21 -18.07 -11.23
CA ALA A 310 2.01 -16.91 -10.85
C ALA A 310 3.18 -16.65 -11.82
N GLN A 311 3.78 -17.70 -12.38
CA GLN A 311 4.92 -17.59 -13.30
C GLN A 311 4.53 -17.11 -14.70
N LEU A 312 3.36 -17.50 -15.20
CA LEU A 312 2.98 -17.32 -16.61
C LEU A 312 1.71 -16.49 -16.82
N GLY A 313 0.93 -16.24 -15.76
CA GLY A 313 -0.42 -15.69 -15.86
C GLY A 313 -0.51 -14.20 -16.22
N ALA A 314 0.48 -13.40 -15.83
CA ALA A 314 0.41 -11.93 -15.93
C ALA A 314 0.12 -11.40 -17.35
N ALA A 315 0.87 -11.87 -18.36
CA ALA A 315 0.67 -11.46 -19.76
C ALA A 315 -0.63 -12.03 -20.36
N LEU A 316 -1.20 -13.04 -19.71
CA LEU A 316 -2.41 -13.76 -20.12
C LEU A 316 -3.65 -13.26 -19.36
N GLY A 317 -3.51 -12.22 -18.54
CA GLY A 317 -4.60 -11.61 -17.77
C GLY A 317 -5.10 -12.48 -16.62
N LEU A 318 -4.25 -13.36 -16.08
CA LEU A 318 -4.54 -14.13 -14.88
C LEU A 318 -3.73 -13.52 -13.73
N HIS A 319 -4.41 -13.05 -12.70
CA HIS A 319 -3.84 -12.35 -11.55
C HIS A 319 -4.13 -13.12 -10.27
N LEU A 320 -3.19 -13.07 -9.32
CA LEU A 320 -3.30 -13.79 -8.04
C LEU A 320 -3.23 -12.80 -6.89
N VAL A 321 -4.18 -12.90 -5.97
CA VAL A 321 -4.15 -12.17 -4.71
C VAL A 321 -4.25 -13.20 -3.60
N VAL A 322 -3.12 -13.47 -2.98
CA VAL A 322 -2.99 -14.53 -2.00
C VAL A 322 -2.87 -13.91 -0.63
N ALA A 323 -3.75 -14.29 0.28
CA ALA A 323 -3.76 -13.82 1.65
C ALA A 323 -3.50 -14.95 2.64
N GLY A 324 -2.99 -14.60 3.83
CA GLY A 324 -2.81 -15.57 4.90
C GLY A 324 -2.58 -14.92 6.26
N GLN A 325 -2.99 -15.61 7.33
CA GLN A 325 -2.73 -15.17 8.70
C GLN A 325 -1.34 -15.59 9.17
N ARG A 326 -0.89 -16.75 8.71
CA ARG A 326 0.44 -17.30 8.94
C ARG A 326 1.01 -17.73 7.59
N VAL A 327 2.09 -17.08 7.18
CA VAL A 327 2.78 -17.39 5.93
C VAL A 327 4.25 -17.58 6.29
N GLY A 328 4.67 -18.82 6.46
CA GLY A 328 6.04 -19.15 6.84
C GLY A 328 6.61 -20.29 6.00
N SER A 329 7.93 -20.45 6.06
CA SER A 329 8.64 -21.54 5.39
C SER A 329 8.26 -22.93 5.91
N ASP A 330 7.56 -23.00 7.05
CA ASP A 330 6.98 -24.21 7.63
C ASP A 330 5.88 -24.83 6.76
N LEU A 331 5.28 -24.07 5.84
CA LEU A 331 4.36 -24.59 4.82
C LEU A 331 5.09 -25.32 3.66
N GLY A 332 6.43 -25.35 3.69
CA GLY A 332 7.26 -26.08 2.74
C GLY A 332 7.87 -25.24 1.61
N PRO A 333 8.70 -25.83 0.73
CA PRO A 333 9.43 -25.09 -0.32
C PRO A 333 8.51 -24.46 -1.37
N GLY A 334 7.32 -25.04 -1.59
CA GLY A 334 6.34 -24.54 -2.55
C GLY A 334 5.83 -23.13 -2.23
N VAL A 335 5.61 -22.81 -0.95
CA VAL A 335 5.15 -21.47 -0.55
C VAL A 335 6.23 -20.42 -0.79
N THR A 336 7.51 -20.76 -0.57
CA THR A 336 8.64 -19.86 -0.80
C THR A 336 8.84 -19.58 -2.29
N ALA A 337 8.68 -20.61 -3.12
CA ALA A 337 8.71 -20.46 -4.58
C ALA A 337 7.55 -19.60 -5.09
N LEU A 338 6.33 -19.83 -4.59
CA LEU A 338 5.16 -19.02 -4.96
C LEU A 338 5.34 -17.57 -4.53
N ARG A 339 5.76 -17.35 -3.29
CA ARG A 339 6.07 -16.04 -2.73
C ARG A 339 7.01 -15.27 -3.64
N ALA A 340 8.09 -15.86 -4.16
CA ALA A 340 9.02 -15.19 -5.06
C ALA A 340 8.38 -14.64 -6.35
N GLN A 341 7.22 -15.15 -6.77
CA GLN A 341 6.46 -14.67 -7.94
C GLN A 341 5.42 -13.58 -7.59
N LEU A 342 5.08 -13.43 -6.31
CA LEU A 342 4.09 -12.48 -5.82
C LEU A 342 4.77 -11.11 -5.54
N GLY A 343 5.01 -10.30 -6.57
CA GLY A 343 5.77 -9.05 -6.44
C GLY A 343 5.15 -8.00 -5.50
N GLY A 344 3.82 -7.97 -5.40
CA GLY A 344 3.12 -7.08 -4.48
C GLY A 344 3.10 -7.64 -3.07
N ARG A 345 3.50 -6.85 -2.07
CA ARG A 345 3.49 -7.26 -0.66
C ARG A 345 2.71 -6.30 0.19
N ILE A 346 1.85 -6.85 1.03
CA ILE A 346 1.12 -6.12 2.04
C ILE A 346 1.23 -6.90 3.34
N CYS A 347 1.75 -6.28 4.38
CA CYS A 347 1.87 -6.88 5.70
C CYS A 347 1.12 -5.99 6.70
N HIS A 348 -0.06 -6.45 7.13
CA HIS A 348 -0.71 -5.91 8.32
C HIS A 348 0.02 -6.38 9.58
N ARG A 349 -0.48 -5.98 10.75
CA ARG A 349 -0.03 -6.56 12.02
C ARG A 349 -0.07 -8.10 11.96
N VAL A 350 1.05 -8.73 12.24
CA VAL A 350 1.19 -10.19 12.39
C VAL A 350 1.48 -10.53 13.86
N ASN A 351 1.27 -11.79 14.23
CA ASN A 351 1.54 -12.25 15.61
C ASN A 351 2.97 -12.79 15.76
N ASP A 352 3.61 -13.21 14.68
CA ASP A 352 4.93 -13.79 14.69
C ASP A 352 5.90 -13.04 13.75
N PRO A 353 7.18 -12.88 14.12
CA PRO A 353 8.19 -12.26 13.27
C PRO A 353 8.42 -12.98 11.93
N GLY A 354 8.25 -14.30 11.91
CA GLY A 354 8.50 -15.15 10.75
C GLY A 354 7.59 -14.81 9.57
N THR A 355 6.31 -14.55 9.82
CA THR A 355 5.34 -14.14 8.81
C THR A 355 5.69 -12.77 8.21
N ALA A 356 6.15 -11.82 9.02
CA ALA A 356 6.63 -10.52 8.51
C ALA A 356 7.89 -10.67 7.66
N GLU A 357 8.84 -11.50 8.11
CA GLU A 357 10.08 -11.79 7.39
C GLU A 357 9.81 -12.49 6.06
N MET A 358 8.91 -13.48 6.02
CA MET A 358 8.48 -14.14 4.79
C MET A 358 7.83 -13.15 3.82
N THR A 359 7.02 -12.22 4.33
CA THR A 359 6.27 -11.27 3.49
C THR A 359 7.14 -10.15 2.94
N LEU A 360 8.08 -9.59 3.74
CA LEU A 360 8.80 -8.35 3.39
C LEU A 360 10.33 -8.48 3.41
N GLY A 361 10.88 -9.56 3.95
CA GLY A 361 12.30 -9.68 4.32
C GLY A 361 13.28 -9.70 3.15
N ASP A 362 12.86 -10.15 1.97
CA ASP A 362 13.64 -10.09 0.74
C ASP A 362 13.58 -8.73 0.05
N LEU A 363 12.67 -7.84 0.46
CA LEU A 363 12.51 -6.52 -0.11
C LEU A 363 13.21 -5.46 0.74
N ASN A 364 12.91 -5.41 2.03
CA ASN A 364 13.49 -4.40 2.92
C ASN A 364 13.37 -4.80 4.40
N LYS A 365 14.49 -4.83 5.12
CA LYS A 365 14.54 -5.20 6.54
C LYS A 365 13.86 -4.17 7.46
N ASP A 366 13.91 -2.89 7.11
CA ASP A 366 13.21 -1.85 7.88
C ASP A 366 11.69 -2.02 7.75
N ALA A 367 11.20 -2.42 6.58
CA ALA A 367 9.78 -2.72 6.37
C ALA A 367 9.29 -3.86 7.28
N VAL A 368 10.12 -4.89 7.50
CA VAL A 368 9.82 -5.98 8.45
C VAL A 368 9.67 -5.44 9.86
N ALA A 369 10.62 -4.61 10.32
CA ALA A 369 10.58 -4.02 11.65
C ALA A 369 9.35 -3.12 11.84
N VAL A 370 8.97 -2.33 10.82
CA VAL A 370 7.77 -1.49 10.86
C VAL A 370 6.49 -2.33 10.88
N ALA A 371 6.41 -3.44 10.12
CA ALA A 371 5.24 -4.31 10.16
C ALA A 371 5.04 -4.94 11.55
N GLN A 372 6.14 -5.28 12.23
CA GLN A 372 6.13 -5.84 13.59
C GLN A 372 5.77 -4.81 14.67
N SER A 373 5.96 -3.51 14.41
CA SER A 373 5.59 -2.46 15.36
C SER A 373 4.14 -2.00 15.24
N ILE A 374 3.38 -2.46 14.23
CA ILE A 374 1.95 -2.15 14.09
C ILE A 374 1.18 -2.70 15.29
N THR A 375 0.46 -1.83 15.99
CA THR A 375 -0.27 -2.17 17.20
C THR A 375 -1.67 -2.73 16.91
N ALA A 376 -2.31 -3.35 17.91
CA ALA A 376 -3.66 -3.90 17.76
C ALA A 376 -4.75 -2.82 17.57
N GLN A 377 -4.45 -1.57 17.95
CA GLN A 377 -5.30 -0.40 17.80
C GLN A 377 -5.27 0.15 16.37
N GLU A 378 -4.19 -0.10 15.63
CA GLU A 378 -3.97 0.36 14.26
C GLU A 378 -4.61 -0.56 13.21
N ARG A 379 -5.88 -0.93 13.43
CA ARG A 379 -6.62 -1.81 12.49
C ARG A 379 -6.69 -1.19 11.09
N GLY A 380 -6.41 -2.02 10.09
CA GLY A 380 -6.35 -1.62 8.69
C GLY A 380 -5.01 -1.01 8.28
N VAL A 381 -4.11 -0.70 9.22
CA VAL A 381 -2.75 -0.27 8.91
C VAL A 381 -1.94 -1.47 8.41
N ALA A 382 -1.16 -1.25 7.36
CA ALA A 382 -0.23 -2.20 6.79
C ALA A 382 1.04 -1.49 6.32
N VAL A 383 2.10 -2.27 6.16
CA VAL A 383 3.23 -1.91 5.30
C VAL A 383 2.96 -2.49 3.91
N CYS A 384 3.03 -1.67 2.88
CA CYS A 384 2.86 -2.10 1.49
C CYS A 384 4.06 -1.70 0.62
N THR A 385 4.34 -2.51 -0.39
CA THR A 385 5.36 -2.19 -1.40
C THR A 385 4.80 -1.25 -2.45
N GLY A 386 5.61 -0.27 -2.84
CA GLY A 386 5.34 0.62 -3.96
C GLY A 386 5.92 0.05 -5.27
N PRO A 387 5.44 0.56 -6.42
CA PRO A 387 5.92 0.11 -7.74
C PRO A 387 7.41 0.38 -7.98
N ASP A 388 8.00 1.36 -7.29
CA ASP A 388 9.42 1.73 -7.42
C ASP A 388 10.35 0.88 -6.53
N GLY A 389 9.85 -0.21 -5.95
CA GLY A 389 10.61 -1.06 -5.01
C GLY A 389 10.76 -0.48 -3.60
N GLY A 390 10.27 0.74 -3.36
CA GLY A 390 10.13 1.31 -2.01
C GLY A 390 8.97 0.70 -1.22
N TRP A 391 8.86 1.04 0.05
CA TRP A 391 7.72 0.67 0.89
C TRP A 391 7.10 1.91 1.53
N SER A 392 5.85 1.79 1.98
CA SER A 392 5.18 2.83 2.76
C SER A 392 4.18 2.20 3.72
N ARG A 393 3.90 2.88 4.83
CA ARG A 393 2.73 2.54 5.64
C ARG A 393 1.48 3.03 4.92
N ALA A 394 0.40 2.29 5.07
CA ALA A 394 -0.89 2.60 4.48
C ALA A 394 -2.02 2.12 5.37
N ARG A 395 -3.21 2.68 5.22
CA ARG A 395 -4.43 2.19 5.88
C ARG A 395 -5.50 1.92 4.84
N SER A 396 -6.06 0.71 4.86
CA SER A 396 -7.20 0.34 4.02
C SER A 396 -8.48 1.04 4.47
N HIS A 397 -9.37 1.35 3.52
CA HIS A 397 -10.72 1.81 3.83
C HIS A 397 -11.57 0.66 4.36
N LEU A 398 -12.36 0.96 5.39
CA LEU A 398 -13.31 0.00 5.93
C LEU A 398 -14.41 -0.26 4.91
N THR A 399 -14.57 -1.53 4.55
CA THR A 399 -15.74 -2.05 3.83
C THR A 399 -16.51 -2.90 4.82
N THR A 400 -17.73 -2.51 5.16
CA THR A 400 -18.58 -3.30 6.07
C THR A 400 -19.12 -4.53 5.36
N THR A 401 -19.58 -5.52 6.12
CA THR A 401 -20.23 -6.71 5.56
C THR A 401 -21.47 -6.35 4.73
N GLU A 402 -22.25 -5.38 5.20
CA GLU A 402 -23.42 -4.88 4.47
C GLU A 402 -23.02 -4.22 3.14
N ASP A 403 -22.02 -3.33 3.16
CA ASP A 403 -21.49 -2.70 1.95
C ASP A 403 -20.93 -3.73 0.96
N ALA A 404 -20.24 -4.76 1.46
CA ALA A 404 -19.70 -5.85 0.66
C ALA A 404 -20.81 -6.62 -0.09
N MET A 405 -21.83 -7.08 0.65
CA MET A 405 -22.96 -7.80 0.07
C MET A 405 -23.79 -6.93 -0.88
N ALA A 406 -24.06 -5.67 -0.50
CA ALA A 406 -24.80 -4.74 -1.33
C ALA A 406 -24.05 -4.44 -2.64
N ASN A 407 -22.73 -4.28 -2.57
CA ASN A 407 -21.90 -4.08 -3.75
C ASN A 407 -21.85 -5.32 -4.66
N ALA A 408 -21.73 -6.52 -4.09
CA ALA A 408 -21.75 -7.76 -4.87
C ALA A 408 -23.08 -7.93 -5.62
N ARG A 409 -24.22 -7.78 -4.92
CA ARG A 409 -25.57 -7.81 -5.52
C ARG A 409 -25.76 -6.77 -6.60
N LYS A 410 -25.31 -5.54 -6.36
CA LYS A 410 -25.43 -4.44 -7.32
C LYS A 410 -24.74 -4.75 -8.65
N HIS A 411 -23.65 -5.51 -8.63
CA HIS A 411 -22.84 -5.81 -9.82
C HIS A 411 -22.92 -7.28 -10.25
N SER A 412 -23.90 -8.05 -9.76
CA SER A 412 -24.03 -9.48 -10.09
C SER A 412 -24.25 -9.72 -11.59
N ALA A 413 -24.92 -8.80 -12.28
CA ALA A 413 -25.10 -8.86 -13.74
C ALA A 413 -23.79 -8.72 -14.54
N LEU A 414 -22.69 -8.28 -13.91
CA LEU A 414 -21.38 -8.18 -14.54
C LEU A 414 -20.50 -9.41 -14.30
N THR A 415 -20.99 -10.42 -13.58
CA THR A 415 -20.26 -11.66 -13.29
C THR A 415 -20.01 -12.45 -14.58
N PRO A 416 -18.76 -12.56 -15.07
CA PRO A 416 -18.48 -13.31 -16.27
C PRO A 416 -18.63 -14.81 -16.01
N ALA A 417 -19.31 -15.52 -16.91
CA ALA A 417 -19.37 -16.98 -16.88
C ALA A 417 -18.02 -17.59 -17.28
N LEU A 418 -17.62 -18.68 -16.62
CA LEU A 418 -16.40 -19.41 -16.92
C LEU A 418 -16.72 -20.90 -17.13
N PRO A 419 -17.26 -21.30 -18.30
CA PRO A 419 -17.82 -22.63 -18.50
C PRO A 419 -16.86 -23.80 -18.25
N ALA A 420 -15.56 -23.59 -18.47
CA ALA A 420 -14.55 -24.61 -18.18
C ALA A 420 -14.42 -24.89 -16.68
N ILE A 421 -14.59 -23.85 -15.85
CA ILE A 421 -14.54 -23.93 -14.39
C ILE A 421 -15.84 -24.55 -13.86
N ASP A 422 -16.99 -24.10 -14.38
CA ASP A 422 -18.30 -24.65 -14.01
C ASP A 422 -18.34 -26.16 -14.27
N ARG A 423 -17.86 -26.61 -15.44
CA ARG A 423 -17.76 -28.05 -15.76
C ARG A 423 -16.83 -28.80 -14.81
N ALA A 424 -15.70 -28.20 -14.41
CA ALA A 424 -14.76 -28.84 -13.50
C ALA A 424 -15.37 -29.03 -12.10
N LEU A 425 -16.15 -28.06 -11.62
CA LEU A 425 -16.86 -28.17 -10.34
C LEU A 425 -18.00 -29.19 -10.40
N VAL A 426 -18.82 -29.18 -11.46
CA VAL A 426 -19.91 -30.15 -11.64
C VAL A 426 -19.38 -31.59 -11.75
N ALA A 427 -18.22 -31.81 -12.38
CA ALA A 427 -17.61 -33.13 -12.47
C ALA A 427 -17.25 -33.70 -11.08
N LEU A 428 -16.76 -32.85 -10.17
CA LEU A 428 -16.47 -33.26 -8.78
C LEU A 428 -17.74 -33.63 -8.00
N GLU A 429 -18.83 -32.88 -8.15
CA GLU A 429 -20.11 -33.21 -7.50
C GLU A 429 -20.68 -34.56 -7.98
N GLY A 430 -20.33 -34.97 -9.19
CA GLY A 430 -20.70 -36.28 -9.75
C GLY A 430 -19.86 -37.44 -9.25
N GLU A 431 -18.65 -37.20 -8.76
CA GLU A 431 -17.77 -38.23 -8.16
C GLU A 431 -18.13 -38.53 -6.69
N ASP A 432 -18.84 -37.62 -6.01
CA ASP A 432 -19.31 -37.78 -4.63
C ASP A 432 -20.64 -38.55 -4.50
N LYS A 433 -21.34 -38.80 -5.61
CA LYS A 433 -22.60 -39.54 -5.68
C LYS A 433 -22.38 -40.95 -6.21
#